data_AF-U1RHS7-F1
#
_entry.id   AF-U1RHS7-F1
#
_cell.length_a   1.000
_cell.length_b   1.000
_cell.length_c   1.000
_cell.angle_alpha   90.00
_cell.angle_beta   90.00
_cell.angle_gamma   90.00
#
_symmetry.space_group_name_H-M   'P 1'
#
loop_
_entity.id
_entity.type
_entity.pdbx_description
1 polymer ?
#
loop_
_entity_poly.entity_id
_entity_poly.type
_entity_poly.pdbx_seq_one_letter_code
_entity_poly.pdbx_strand_id
1 'polypeptide(L)'
;MNETNIDNHGHAANLLPCHLTTTNHIIGNATALTAYIDEKSAAHEFAGIVWTTNGTHRVPDVKSASFDDSRTYEIRLWRVIDSDSADSTLAHEFRWVNGVGAVELTLTKGTANAASEGSEPKPVSGWFHKVSYLQHESAADSDADSTSEAPSAQTGKSKENATTKQMTAVEFIREEDKYGNTVVVDQLFTGEWN
;
A
#
# COMPACT_ATOMS: atom_id res chain seq x y z
N MET A 1 27.55 -9.81 -38.68
CA MET A 1 27.00 -9.80 -37.31
C MET A 1 25.55 -10.18 -37.44
N ASN A 2 25.16 -11.34 -36.93
CA ASN A 2 23.75 -11.72 -36.87
C ASN A 2 23.19 -11.08 -35.60
N GLU A 3 22.30 -10.12 -35.78
CA GLU A 3 21.47 -9.63 -34.69
C GLU A 3 20.54 -10.76 -34.27
N THR A 4 20.88 -11.45 -33.20
CA THR A 4 19.95 -12.30 -32.48
C THR A 4 18.88 -11.39 -31.91
N ASN A 5 17.71 -11.43 -32.54
CA ASN A 5 16.46 -10.89 -32.02
C ASN A 5 16.16 -11.63 -30.71
N ILE A 6 16.58 -11.05 -29.59
CA ILE A 6 16.27 -11.57 -28.26
C ILE A 6 14.79 -11.28 -28.05
N ASP A 7 14.00 -12.34 -28.14
CA ASP A 7 12.60 -12.33 -27.77
C ASP A 7 12.47 -12.01 -26.26
N ASN A 8 12.26 -10.72 -25.96
CA ASN A 8 12.07 -10.19 -24.61
C ASN A 8 10.62 -10.37 -24.10
N HIS A 9 9.76 -11.16 -24.77
CA HIS A 9 8.36 -11.33 -24.38
C HIS A 9 8.16 -11.95 -22.98
N GLY A 10 9.19 -12.50 -22.35
CA GLY A 10 9.12 -13.05 -20.99
C GLY A 10 9.27 -12.04 -19.84
N HIS A 11 10.01 -10.95 -20.02
CA HIS A 11 10.35 -10.04 -18.90
C HIS A 11 9.44 -8.81 -18.78
N ALA A 12 8.79 -8.40 -19.86
CA ALA A 12 7.79 -7.31 -19.84
C ALA A 12 6.40 -7.76 -19.33
N ALA A 13 6.20 -9.05 -19.07
CA ALA A 13 4.90 -9.66 -18.81
C ALA A 13 4.22 -9.25 -17.48
N ASN A 14 4.92 -8.52 -16.59
CA ASN A 14 4.39 -8.12 -15.29
C ASN A 14 3.97 -6.65 -15.19
N LEU A 15 4.15 -5.84 -16.25
CA LEU A 15 3.70 -4.45 -16.28
C LEU A 15 2.38 -4.36 -17.04
N LEU A 16 1.30 -4.26 -16.28
CA LEU A 16 -0.05 -4.14 -16.83
C LEU A 16 -0.49 -2.66 -16.80
N PRO A 17 -1.25 -2.19 -17.80
CA PRO A 17 -1.71 -0.81 -17.84
C PRO A 17 -2.64 -0.50 -16.67
N CYS A 18 -2.59 0.74 -16.19
CA CYS A 18 -3.47 1.25 -15.13
C CYS A 18 -3.70 2.76 -15.25
N HIS A 19 -4.68 3.23 -14.50
CA HIS A 19 -5.00 4.64 -14.34
C HIS A 19 -5.01 5.01 -12.87
N LEU A 20 -4.28 6.08 -12.52
CA LEU A 20 -4.30 6.68 -11.20
C LEU A 20 -5.24 7.90 -11.22
N THR A 21 -6.27 7.85 -10.39
CA THR A 21 -7.13 8.99 -10.09
C THR A 21 -6.74 9.59 -8.75
N THR A 22 -6.67 10.92 -8.69
CA THR A 22 -6.31 11.67 -7.49
C THR A 22 -7.39 12.69 -7.18
N THR A 23 -7.95 12.63 -5.97
CA THR A 23 -8.96 13.57 -5.47
C THR A 23 -8.45 14.22 -4.20
N ASN A 24 -8.37 15.55 -4.19
CA ASN A 24 -7.95 16.30 -3.00
C ASN A 24 -9.14 16.62 -2.11
N HIS A 25 -8.94 16.51 -0.80
CA HIS A 25 -9.95 16.71 0.23
C HIS A 25 -9.47 17.72 1.27
N ILE A 26 -10.33 18.67 1.63
CA ILE A 26 -10.05 19.65 2.69
C ILE A 26 -10.44 19.02 4.03
N ILE A 27 -9.50 18.27 4.62
CA ILE A 27 -9.68 17.59 5.89
C ILE A 27 -8.71 18.18 6.91
N GLY A 28 -9.24 18.89 7.90
CA GLY A 28 -8.45 19.72 8.81
C GLY A 28 -7.72 18.97 9.93
N ASN A 29 -8.16 17.77 10.28
CA ASN A 29 -7.58 16.97 11.37
C ASN A 29 -7.79 15.47 11.13
N ALA A 30 -7.09 14.64 11.91
CA ALA A 30 -7.12 13.19 11.76
C ALA A 30 -8.49 12.59 12.11
N THR A 31 -9.18 13.17 13.10
CA THR A 31 -10.54 12.76 13.47
C THR A 31 -11.55 12.99 12.33
N ALA A 32 -11.41 14.07 11.57
CA ALA A 32 -12.27 14.35 10.43
C ALA A 32 -11.98 13.40 9.25
N LEU A 33 -10.75 12.89 9.13
CA LEU A 33 -10.39 11.88 8.14
C LEU A 33 -11.11 10.55 8.39
N THR A 34 -11.12 10.07 9.65
CA THR A 34 -11.82 8.82 9.97
C THR A 34 -13.32 8.94 9.72
N ALA A 35 -13.92 10.05 10.12
CA ALA A 35 -15.35 10.31 9.85
C ALA A 35 -15.67 10.32 8.35
N TYR A 36 -14.82 10.97 7.54
CA TYR A 36 -14.97 10.99 6.08
C TYR A 36 -14.89 9.58 5.48
N ILE A 37 -13.93 8.77 5.94
CA ILE A 37 -13.76 7.40 5.44
C ILE A 37 -14.91 6.51 5.91
N ASP A 38 -15.37 6.61 7.16
CA ASP A 38 -16.48 5.81 7.68
C ASP A 38 -17.76 6.03 6.85
N GLU A 39 -18.06 7.28 6.48
CA GLU A 39 -19.18 7.59 5.58
C GLU A 39 -19.04 6.94 4.19
N LYS A 40 -17.82 6.87 3.66
CA LYS A 40 -17.52 6.32 2.32
C LYS A 40 -17.32 4.80 2.30
N SER A 41 -16.98 4.19 3.44
CA SER A 41 -16.45 2.83 3.54
C SER A 41 -17.44 1.79 4.03
N ALA A 42 -18.75 2.07 4.00
CA ALA A 42 -19.77 1.19 4.59
C ALA A 42 -19.71 -0.30 4.14
N ALA A 43 -19.11 -0.60 2.98
CA ALA A 43 -18.93 -1.97 2.45
C ALA A 43 -17.47 -2.49 2.38
N HIS A 44 -16.46 -1.70 2.78
CA HIS A 44 -15.05 -2.04 2.56
C HIS A 44 -14.23 -1.97 3.84
N GLU A 45 -13.29 -2.89 3.97
CA GLU A 45 -12.32 -2.91 5.07
C GLU A 45 -11.14 -1.99 4.74
N PHE A 46 -10.73 -1.20 5.74
CA PHE A 46 -9.60 -0.29 5.64
C PHE A 46 -8.61 -0.57 6.76
N ALA A 47 -7.34 -0.70 6.38
CA ALA A 47 -6.20 -0.76 7.28
C ALA A 47 -5.32 0.47 7.07
N GLY A 48 -4.35 0.70 7.95
CA GLY A 48 -3.50 1.87 7.84
C GLY A 48 -2.29 1.90 8.75
N ILE A 49 -1.56 2.99 8.60
CA ILE A 49 -0.45 3.40 9.46
C ILE A 49 -0.65 4.88 9.80
N VAL A 50 -0.36 5.21 11.05
CA VAL A 50 -0.33 6.58 11.56
C VAL A 50 1.05 6.90 12.10
N TRP A 51 1.55 8.08 11.75
CA TRP A 51 2.79 8.62 12.30
C TRP A 51 2.48 9.73 13.29
N THR A 52 3.02 9.55 14.50
CA THR A 52 2.83 10.47 15.61
C THR A 52 4.16 10.88 16.21
N THR A 53 4.15 11.91 17.05
CA THR A 53 5.35 12.31 17.81
C THR A 53 5.86 11.24 18.77
N ASN A 54 5.07 10.20 19.08
CA ASN A 54 5.47 9.09 19.94
C ASN A 54 5.70 7.78 19.18
N GLY A 55 5.92 7.87 17.87
CA GLY A 55 6.22 6.74 17.01
C GLY A 55 5.14 6.45 15.97
N THR A 56 5.39 5.38 15.23
CA THR A 56 4.51 4.88 14.17
C THR A 56 3.62 3.78 14.74
N HIS A 57 2.32 3.88 14.50
CA HIS A 57 1.35 2.90 14.97
C HIS A 57 0.56 2.34 13.79
N ARG A 58 0.20 1.07 13.90
CA ARG A 58 -0.71 0.42 12.98
C ARG A 58 -2.15 0.86 13.27
N VAL A 59 -2.94 0.99 12.21
CA VAL A 59 -4.39 1.16 12.27
C VAL A 59 -5.01 -0.11 11.68
N PRO A 60 -5.37 -1.11 12.49
CA PRO A 60 -5.90 -2.38 11.98
C PRO A 60 -7.30 -2.21 11.37
N ASP A 61 -8.11 -1.32 11.93
CA ASP A 61 -9.46 -1.02 11.46
C ASP A 61 -9.73 0.47 11.65
N VAL A 62 -10.11 1.15 10.56
CA VAL A 62 -10.41 2.58 10.58
C VAL A 62 -11.64 2.92 11.43
N LYS A 63 -12.61 2.00 11.55
CA LYS A 63 -13.89 2.27 12.25
C LYS A 63 -13.72 2.36 13.75
N SER A 64 -12.74 1.65 14.29
CA SER A 64 -12.36 1.70 15.70
C SER A 64 -11.17 2.63 15.98
N ALA A 65 -10.60 3.24 14.94
CA ALA A 65 -9.45 4.13 15.08
C ALA A 65 -9.83 5.44 15.78
N SER A 66 -9.00 5.85 16.73
CA SER A 66 -9.05 7.17 17.37
C SER A 66 -7.67 7.80 17.32
N PHE A 67 -7.59 9.03 16.83
CA PHE A 67 -6.34 9.73 16.61
C PHE A 67 -6.17 10.89 17.58
N ASP A 68 -4.95 11.04 18.11
CA ASP A 68 -4.56 12.21 18.87
C ASP A 68 -4.14 13.31 17.89
N ASP A 69 -5.08 14.21 17.57
CA ASP A 69 -4.85 15.33 16.63
C ASP A 69 -3.66 16.21 17.02
N SER A 70 -3.27 16.25 18.31
CA SER A 70 -2.15 17.05 18.78
C SER A 70 -0.78 16.42 18.50
N ARG A 71 -0.75 15.10 18.25
CA ARG A 71 0.47 14.33 18.03
C ARG A 71 0.58 13.75 16.63
N THR A 72 -0.54 13.67 15.91
CA THR A 72 -0.60 13.04 14.59
C THR A 72 -0.16 14.02 13.52
N TYR A 73 0.81 13.61 12.69
CA TYR A 73 1.31 14.44 11.59
C TYR A 73 1.12 13.82 10.21
N GLU A 74 1.00 12.49 10.12
CA GLU A 74 0.71 11.79 8.86
C GLU A 74 -0.14 10.55 9.11
N ILE A 75 -1.08 10.29 8.20
CA ILE A 75 -1.90 9.07 8.17
C ILE A 75 -1.91 8.54 6.74
N ARG A 76 -1.76 7.23 6.59
CA ARG A 76 -2.06 6.49 5.36
C ARG A 76 -3.05 5.38 5.69
N LEU A 77 -4.22 5.41 5.06
CA LEU A 77 -5.29 4.42 5.22
C LEU A 77 -5.61 3.86 3.84
N TRP A 78 -5.66 2.55 3.68
CA TRP A 78 -5.93 1.90 2.40
C TRP A 78 -7.01 0.83 2.54
N ARG A 79 -7.77 0.65 1.46
CA ARG A 79 -8.72 -0.46 1.32
C ARG A 79 -7.94 -1.76 1.25
N VAL A 80 -8.33 -2.74 2.05
CA VAL A 80 -7.83 -4.11 1.91
C VAL A 80 -8.43 -4.72 0.64
N ILE A 81 -7.56 -5.15 -0.28
CA ILE A 81 -7.95 -5.70 -1.58
C ILE A 81 -7.41 -7.12 -1.70
N ASP A 82 -8.33 -8.08 -1.82
CA ASP A 82 -7.99 -9.46 -2.12
C ASP A 82 -7.37 -9.57 -3.52
N SER A 83 -6.31 -10.37 -3.63
CA SER A 83 -5.66 -10.73 -4.88
C SER A 83 -6.63 -11.32 -5.92
N ASP A 84 -7.70 -11.98 -5.46
CA ASP A 84 -8.70 -12.65 -6.30
C ASP A 84 -9.92 -11.77 -6.61
N SER A 85 -9.92 -10.50 -6.19
CA SER A 85 -11.06 -9.64 -6.44
C SER A 85 -11.29 -9.44 -7.96
N ALA A 86 -12.54 -9.65 -8.38
CA ALA A 86 -12.99 -9.32 -9.75
C ALA A 86 -13.06 -7.80 -9.99
N ASP A 87 -12.80 -7.00 -8.94
CA ASP A 87 -12.77 -5.55 -9.01
C ASP A 87 -11.65 -5.09 -9.97
N SER A 88 -11.95 -4.02 -10.70
CA SER A 88 -10.95 -3.32 -11.51
C SER A 88 -10.00 -2.49 -10.65
N THR A 89 -10.38 -2.22 -9.40
CA THR A 89 -9.58 -1.51 -8.40
C THR A 89 -8.37 -2.34 -8.01
N LEU A 90 -7.18 -1.78 -8.23
CA LEU A 90 -5.88 -2.35 -7.86
C LEU A 90 -5.45 -1.87 -6.48
N ALA A 91 -5.71 -0.60 -6.15
CA ALA A 91 -5.40 0.02 -4.87
C ALA A 91 -6.35 1.21 -4.64
N HIS A 92 -6.68 1.47 -3.37
CA HIS A 92 -7.47 2.63 -2.96
C HIS A 92 -6.93 3.12 -1.62
N GLU A 93 -6.35 4.31 -1.58
CA GLU A 93 -5.62 4.82 -0.42
C GLU A 93 -5.94 6.30 -0.15
N PHE A 94 -6.11 6.64 1.12
CA PHE A 94 -6.18 7.98 1.65
C PHE A 94 -4.86 8.32 2.33
N ARG A 95 -4.29 9.47 1.98
CA ARG A 95 -3.13 10.04 2.67
C ARG A 95 -3.50 11.38 3.24
N TRP A 96 -3.17 11.62 4.50
CA TRP A 96 -3.42 12.89 5.17
C TRP A 96 -2.15 13.37 5.85
N VAL A 97 -1.88 14.67 5.72
CA VAL A 97 -0.74 15.32 6.38
C VAL A 97 -1.25 16.56 7.11
N ASN A 98 -0.82 16.71 8.37
CA ASN A 98 -1.23 17.83 9.22
C ASN A 98 -0.83 19.17 8.58
N GLY A 99 -1.82 20.06 8.44
CA GLY A 99 -1.66 21.37 7.79
C GLY A 99 -1.70 21.36 6.27
N VAL A 100 -1.76 20.19 5.60
CA VAL A 100 -1.82 20.07 4.13
C VAL A 100 -3.20 19.61 3.66
N GLY A 101 -3.84 18.70 4.41
CA GLY A 101 -5.13 18.11 4.04
C GLY A 101 -5.00 16.63 3.65
N ALA A 102 -6.03 16.11 2.99
CA ALA A 102 -6.08 14.73 2.54
C ALA A 102 -6.09 14.60 1.02
N VAL A 103 -5.55 13.49 0.53
CA VAL A 103 -5.66 13.05 -0.84
C VAL A 103 -6.15 11.62 -0.88
N GLU A 104 -7.09 11.36 -1.79
CA GLU A 104 -7.60 10.04 -2.13
C GLU A 104 -6.99 9.62 -3.46
N LEU A 105 -6.44 8.41 -3.47
CA LEU A 105 -5.74 7.82 -4.59
C LEU A 105 -6.43 6.51 -4.94
N THR A 106 -6.90 6.39 -6.17
CA THR A 106 -7.52 5.16 -6.67
C THR A 106 -6.78 4.72 -7.92
N LEU A 107 -6.20 3.52 -7.86
CA LEU A 107 -5.54 2.89 -8.99
C LEU A 107 -6.47 1.82 -9.57
N THR A 108 -6.77 1.90 -10.85
CA THR A 108 -7.62 0.93 -11.56
C THR A 108 -6.89 0.29 -12.73
N LYS A 109 -7.23 -0.96 -13.04
CA LYS A 109 -6.74 -1.66 -14.23
C LYS A 109 -7.12 -0.84 -15.47
N GLY A 110 -6.14 -0.58 -16.33
CA GLY A 110 -6.35 0.10 -17.58
C GLY A 110 -6.98 -0.84 -18.59
N THR A 111 -8.03 -0.38 -19.28
CA THR A 111 -8.49 -1.00 -20.51
C THR A 111 -7.80 -0.29 -21.68
N ALA A 112 -7.51 -1.03 -22.75
CA ALA A 112 -6.99 -0.41 -23.97
C ALA A 112 -8.03 0.59 -24.49
N ASN A 113 -7.69 1.88 -24.46
CA ASN A 113 -8.43 3.00 -25.08
C ASN A 113 -9.74 3.45 -24.41
N ALA A 114 -9.67 3.98 -23.19
CA ALA A 114 -10.70 4.91 -22.70
C ALA A 114 -10.13 6.33 -22.65
N ALA A 115 -10.14 7.04 -23.77
CA ALA A 115 -9.96 8.49 -23.78
C ALA A 115 -11.20 9.13 -23.13
N SER A 116 -11.04 9.65 -21.90
CA SER A 116 -12.12 10.34 -21.19
C SER A 116 -12.17 11.80 -21.61
N GLU A 117 -13.16 12.15 -22.43
CA GLU A 117 -13.57 13.52 -22.75
C GLU A 117 -14.54 13.99 -21.64
N GLY A 118 -14.01 14.57 -20.57
CA GLY A 118 -14.83 15.06 -19.46
C GLY A 118 -14.07 16.00 -18.51
N SER A 119 -14.83 16.86 -17.80
CA SER A 119 -14.33 17.93 -16.91
C SER A 119 -13.85 17.43 -15.53
N GLU A 120 -13.77 16.13 -15.32
CA GLU A 120 -13.25 15.50 -14.10
C GLU A 120 -11.70 15.45 -14.13
N PRO A 121 -11.01 15.31 -12.98
CA PRO A 121 -9.55 15.16 -12.97
C PRO A 121 -9.15 14.01 -13.90
N LYS A 122 -8.36 14.33 -14.93
CA LYS A 122 -7.94 13.36 -15.94
C LYS A 122 -7.11 12.26 -15.26
N PRO A 123 -7.52 10.99 -15.31
CA PRO A 123 -6.75 9.90 -14.77
C PRO A 123 -5.37 9.85 -15.43
N VAL A 124 -4.34 9.60 -14.63
CA VAL A 124 -2.96 9.52 -15.11
C VAL A 124 -2.68 8.08 -15.51
N SER A 125 -2.37 7.87 -16.78
CA SER A 125 -2.03 6.54 -17.30
C SER A 125 -0.60 6.13 -16.92
N GLY A 126 -0.43 4.84 -16.67
CA GLY A 126 0.87 4.22 -16.44
C GLY A 126 0.77 2.70 -16.42
N TRP A 127 1.75 2.08 -15.80
CA TRP A 127 1.78 0.63 -15.55
C TRP A 127 1.83 0.37 -14.06
N PHE A 128 1.42 -0.83 -13.65
CA PHE A 128 1.55 -1.24 -12.26
C PHE A 128 2.38 -2.50 -12.10
N HIS A 129 3.04 -2.60 -10.94
CA HIS A 129 3.73 -3.79 -10.49
C HIS A 129 3.26 -4.16 -9.09
N LYS A 130 2.91 -5.43 -8.87
CA LYS A 130 2.54 -5.93 -7.54
C LYS A 130 3.79 -6.29 -6.75
N VAL A 131 3.86 -5.85 -5.51
CA VAL A 131 4.98 -6.14 -4.60
C VAL A 131 4.48 -6.63 -3.25
N SER A 132 5.31 -7.38 -2.54
CA SER A 132 5.03 -7.83 -1.18
C SER A 132 6.23 -7.68 -0.26
N TYR A 133 5.95 -7.39 1.00
CA TYR A 133 6.92 -7.19 2.06
C TYR A 133 6.72 -8.22 3.16
N LEU A 134 7.82 -8.75 3.69
CA LEU A 134 7.76 -9.61 4.87
C LEU A 134 7.34 -8.79 6.09
N GLN A 135 6.34 -9.28 6.82
CA GLN A 135 5.99 -8.72 8.11
C GLN A 135 6.85 -9.38 9.18
N HIS A 136 7.61 -8.55 9.90
CA HIS A 136 8.38 -9.01 11.06
C HIS A 136 7.49 -8.97 12.29
N GLU A 137 7.32 -10.12 12.94
CA GLU A 137 6.75 -10.18 14.28
C GLU A 137 7.77 -9.57 15.25
N SER A 138 7.32 -8.67 16.14
CA SER A 138 8.18 -8.14 17.20
C SER A 138 8.68 -9.27 18.09
N ALA A 139 9.96 -9.30 18.43
CA ALA A 139 10.56 -10.24 19.38
C ALA A 139 10.17 -9.95 20.84
N ALA A 140 8.93 -9.55 21.10
CA ALA A 140 8.41 -9.27 22.43
C ALA A 140 7.71 -10.51 22.98
N ASP A 141 8.52 -11.51 23.37
CA ASP A 141 8.23 -12.52 24.40
C ASP A 141 9.48 -13.39 24.69
N SER A 142 10.68 -12.80 24.63
CA SER A 142 11.90 -13.43 25.19
C SER A 142 12.30 -12.74 26.49
N ASP A 143 11.33 -12.43 27.35
CA ASP A 143 11.55 -12.03 28.75
C ASP A 143 10.82 -13.00 29.70
N ALA A 144 10.91 -14.29 29.42
CA ALA A 144 10.69 -15.33 30.40
C ALA A 144 12.05 -15.81 30.94
N ASP A 145 12.43 -15.19 32.05
CA ASP A 145 13.39 -15.68 33.05
C ASP A 145 14.84 -15.89 32.58
N SER A 146 15.67 -14.85 32.79
CA SER A 146 17.12 -15.01 32.90
C SER A 146 17.47 -15.74 34.20
N THR A 147 17.19 -17.04 34.26
CA THR A 147 17.88 -17.95 35.17
C THR A 147 18.66 -18.97 34.34
N SER A 148 19.97 -18.75 34.35
CA SER A 148 20.99 -19.55 33.69
C SER A 148 20.93 -21.01 34.10
N GLU A 149 20.73 -21.93 33.15
CA GLU A 149 21.59 -23.11 32.95
C GLU A 149 21.56 -23.53 31.48
N ALA A 150 22.72 -23.53 30.82
CA ALA A 150 22.91 -24.22 29.55
C ALA A 150 22.98 -25.73 29.81
N PRO A 151 22.39 -26.56 28.93
CA PRO A 151 23.31 -27.27 28.04
C PRO A 151 22.84 -27.36 26.58
N SER A 152 23.85 -27.51 25.74
CA SER A 152 23.84 -27.84 24.31
C SER A 152 22.69 -28.72 23.83
N ALA A 153 21.99 -28.26 22.79
CA ALA A 153 21.63 -29.10 21.65
C ALA A 153 21.14 -28.20 20.52
N GLN A 154 22.03 -28.00 19.55
CA GLN A 154 21.73 -27.56 18.21
C GLN A 154 20.65 -28.48 17.62
N THR A 155 19.39 -28.12 17.80
CA THR A 155 18.27 -28.77 17.12
C THR A 155 17.84 -27.81 16.04
N GLY A 156 18.43 -28.00 14.85
CA GLY A 156 17.92 -27.40 13.63
C GLY A 156 16.47 -27.84 13.44
N LYS A 157 15.53 -27.02 13.89
CA LYS A 157 14.20 -26.96 13.31
C LYS A 157 14.32 -25.96 12.17
N SER A 158 14.55 -26.48 10.96
CA SER A 158 14.19 -25.75 9.75
C SER A 158 12.74 -25.30 9.92
N LYS A 159 12.53 -23.99 10.12
CA LYS A 159 11.22 -23.34 9.94
C LYS A 159 10.92 -23.32 8.43
N GLU A 160 10.87 -24.49 7.84
CA GLU A 160 10.28 -24.68 6.53
C GLU A 160 8.77 -24.68 6.77
N ASN A 161 8.08 -23.67 6.22
CA ASN A 161 6.62 -23.58 6.13
C ASN A 161 5.81 -22.99 7.32
N ALA A 162 6.36 -22.04 8.08
CA ALA A 162 5.48 -21.00 8.63
C ALA A 162 5.24 -19.99 7.50
N THR A 163 4.02 -19.91 6.96
CA THR A 163 3.65 -18.86 6.00
C THR A 163 3.93 -17.52 6.66
N THR A 164 5.05 -16.88 6.31
CA THR A 164 5.38 -15.54 6.79
C THR A 164 4.27 -14.61 6.34
N LYS A 165 3.66 -13.89 7.28
CA LYS A 165 2.65 -12.90 6.93
C LYS A 165 3.29 -11.85 6.02
N GLN A 166 2.60 -11.46 4.96
CA GLN A 166 3.10 -10.50 3.98
C GLN A 166 2.17 -9.30 3.90
N MET A 167 2.77 -8.11 3.82
CA MET A 167 2.08 -6.89 3.44
C MET A 167 2.15 -6.75 1.92
N THR A 168 1.03 -6.51 1.24
CA THR A 168 1.01 -6.31 -0.22
C THR A 168 0.82 -4.85 -0.58
N ALA A 169 1.44 -4.45 -1.69
CA ALA A 169 1.33 -3.12 -2.26
C ALA A 169 1.40 -3.18 -3.79
N VAL A 170 1.07 -2.07 -4.43
CA VAL A 170 1.16 -1.87 -5.88
C VAL A 170 1.99 -0.63 -6.14
N GLU A 171 3.03 -0.79 -6.96
CA GLU A 171 3.83 0.31 -7.49
C GLU A 171 3.18 0.84 -8.76
N PHE A 172 3.01 2.16 -8.84
CA PHE A 172 2.57 2.87 -10.03
C PHE A 172 3.79 3.42 -10.77
N ILE A 173 3.95 3.01 -12.02
CA ILE A 173 5.12 3.26 -12.86
C ILE A 173 4.73 4.11 -14.05
N ARG A 174 5.57 5.10 -14.38
CA ARG A 174 5.40 5.93 -15.58
C ARG A 174 6.72 6.09 -16.33
N GLU A 175 6.61 6.45 -17.59
CA GLU A 175 7.72 6.99 -18.35
C GLU A 175 7.98 8.44 -17.93
N GLU A 176 9.26 8.79 -17.73
CA GLU A 176 9.74 10.11 -17.39
C GLU A 176 9.96 10.93 -18.67
N ASP A 177 9.41 12.15 -18.69
CA ASP A 177 9.27 12.93 -19.93
C ASP A 177 10.62 13.37 -20.54
N LYS A 178 11.69 13.48 -19.75
CA LYS A 178 12.95 14.07 -20.21
C LYS A 178 13.85 13.06 -20.91
N TYR A 179 13.93 11.84 -20.40
CA TYR A 179 14.86 10.82 -20.89
C TYR A 179 14.17 9.53 -21.35
N GLY A 180 12.85 9.40 -21.16
CA GLY A 180 12.11 8.18 -21.54
C GLY A 180 12.37 6.99 -20.61
N ASN A 181 12.93 7.23 -19.41
CA ASN A 181 13.17 6.18 -18.43
C ASN A 181 11.85 5.81 -17.72
N THR A 182 11.68 4.55 -17.34
CA THR A 182 10.58 4.16 -16.45
C THR A 182 10.95 4.43 -14.99
N VAL A 183 10.01 5.01 -14.24
CA VAL A 183 10.18 5.36 -12.83
C VAL A 183 8.96 4.92 -12.03
N VAL A 184 9.19 4.41 -10.82
CA VAL A 184 8.13 4.25 -9.82
C VAL A 184 7.77 5.64 -9.32
N VAL A 185 6.56 6.09 -9.65
CA VAL A 185 6.03 7.40 -9.26
C VAL A 185 5.39 7.34 -7.89
N ASP A 186 4.76 6.21 -7.57
CA ASP A 186 4.07 6.04 -6.30
C ASP A 186 3.96 4.56 -5.91
N GLN A 187 3.69 4.30 -4.64
CA GLN A 187 3.38 2.98 -4.10
C GLN A 187 2.17 3.06 -3.15
N LEU A 188 1.16 2.25 -3.46
CA LEU A 188 -0.10 2.19 -2.72
C LEU A 188 -0.26 0.83 -2.05
N PHE A 189 -0.68 0.84 -0.79
CA PHE A 189 -0.87 -0.40 -0.01
C PHE A 189 -2.21 -1.07 -0.32
N THR A 190 -2.25 -2.40 -0.18
CA THR A 190 -3.44 -3.21 -0.49
C THR A 190 -3.70 -4.34 0.51
N GLY A 191 -2.69 -4.79 1.24
CA GLY A 191 -2.79 -5.93 2.15
C GLY A 191 -3.16 -5.54 3.57
N GLU A 192 -3.42 -6.54 4.41
CA GLU A 192 -3.54 -6.34 5.86
C GLU A 192 -2.16 -6.28 6.50
N TRP A 193 -1.97 -5.31 7.39
CA TRP A 193 -0.83 -5.32 8.30
C TRP A 193 -1.23 -6.10 9.56
N ASN A 194 -0.59 -7.24 9.79
CA ASN A 194 -0.90 -8.12 10.92
C ASN A 194 0.04 -7.93 12.11
#